data_AF-A0A1U7HWU3-F1
#
_entry.id   AF-A0A1U7HWU3-F1
#
_cell.length_a   1.000
_cell.length_b   1.000
_cell.length_c   1.000
_cell.angle_alpha   90.00
_cell.angle_beta   90.00
_cell.angle_gamma   90.00
#
_symmetry.space_group_name_H-M   'P 1'
#
loop_
_entity.id
_entity.type
_entity.pdbx_description
1 polymer ?
#
loop_
_entity_poly.entity_id
_entity_poly.type
_entity_poly.pdbx_seq_one_letter_code
_entity_poly.pdbx_strand_id
1 'polypeptide(L)'
;MKRSEAIKLLESEAWTKADAIRALEVIDFNNNPDELTIRRAISNFAGSELSHRQRLQAAQKGQVTKKNKEIEQIHKEYDVKITRYKQELKQARERNETELHNLTAVNNELKAEVRRLSLNNDQLKKDNISLKEKLQNLTIANKDLDAKLTNTNLVNEQLKKDNKDLKNVVDAIKLKLAIEVNQLLKYEDSEIRKALIKLFNSTLG
;
A
#
# COMPACT_ATOMS: atom_id res chain seq x y z
N MET A 1 58.64 79.65 -10.57
CA MET A 1 57.91 78.96 -9.47
C MET A 1 58.01 77.46 -9.66
N LYS A 2 58.19 76.66 -8.58
CA LYS A 2 58.23 75.19 -8.69
C LYS A 2 56.83 74.61 -8.88
N ARG A 3 56.72 73.44 -9.52
CA ARG A 3 55.43 72.76 -9.77
C ARG A 3 54.62 72.49 -8.49
N SER A 4 55.29 72.12 -7.39
CA SER A 4 54.66 71.90 -6.10
C SER A 4 54.09 73.18 -5.47
N GLU A 5 54.74 74.33 -5.70
CA GLU A 5 54.27 75.65 -5.24
C GLU A 5 53.06 76.08 -6.07
N ALA A 6 53.09 75.86 -7.38
CA ALA A 6 51.96 76.11 -8.27
C ALA A 6 50.73 75.26 -7.92
N ILE A 7 50.90 73.97 -7.59
CA ILE A 7 49.79 73.12 -7.15
C ILE A 7 49.18 73.64 -5.84
N LYS A 8 50.00 74.02 -4.86
CA LYS A 8 49.52 74.57 -3.58
C LYS A 8 48.79 75.90 -3.77
N LEU A 9 49.28 76.75 -4.68
CA LEU A 9 48.60 78.00 -5.05
C LEU A 9 47.19 77.71 -5.58
N LEU A 10 47.04 76.77 -6.51
CA LEU A 10 45.73 76.42 -7.06
C LEU A 10 44.81 75.73 -6.05
N GLU A 11 45.35 74.85 -5.19
CA GLU A 11 44.60 74.26 -4.07
C GLU A 11 44.06 75.34 -3.11
N SER A 12 44.85 76.40 -2.86
CA SER A 12 44.39 77.55 -2.05
C SER A 12 43.28 78.36 -2.73
N GLU A 13 43.14 78.24 -4.05
CA GLU A 13 42.11 78.87 -4.88
C GLU A 13 40.93 77.92 -5.16
N ALA A 14 40.74 76.92 -4.30
CA ALA A 14 39.66 75.93 -4.37
C ALA A 14 39.71 74.97 -5.56
N TRP A 15 40.87 74.83 -6.22
CA TRP A 15 41.05 73.75 -7.19
C TRP A 15 41.28 72.42 -6.47
N THR A 16 40.77 71.33 -7.06
CA THR A 16 41.16 70.01 -6.58
C THR A 16 42.61 69.74 -6.96
N LYS A 17 43.35 69.01 -6.12
CA LYS A 17 44.73 68.59 -6.41
C LYS A 17 44.88 67.97 -7.80
N ALA A 18 43.92 67.14 -8.20
CA ALA A 18 43.93 66.47 -9.50
C ALA A 18 43.68 67.44 -10.65
N ASP A 19 42.78 68.42 -10.49
CA ASP A 19 42.53 69.45 -11.52
C ASP A 19 43.70 70.43 -11.64
N ALA A 20 44.31 70.80 -10.52
CA ALA A 20 45.54 71.60 -10.49
C ALA A 20 46.69 70.90 -11.21
N ILE A 21 46.92 69.60 -10.93
CA ILE A 21 47.97 68.82 -11.62
C ILE A 21 47.74 68.78 -13.14
N ARG A 22 46.49 68.61 -13.57
CA ARG A 22 46.09 68.53 -14.99
C ARG A 22 46.20 69.88 -15.70
N ALA A 23 45.75 70.97 -15.07
CA ALA A 23 45.84 72.30 -15.65
C ALA A 23 47.29 72.76 -15.83
N LEU A 24 48.19 72.32 -14.94
CA LEU A 24 49.62 72.62 -15.00
C LEU A 24 50.40 71.68 -15.95
N GLU A 25 49.76 70.70 -16.59
CA GLU A 25 50.42 69.76 -17.51
C GLU A 25 50.92 70.45 -18.80
N VAL A 26 50.27 71.53 -19.20
CA VAL A 26 50.60 72.33 -20.40
C VAL A 26 51.79 73.28 -20.15
N ILE A 27 52.23 73.43 -18.89
CA ILE A 27 53.27 74.39 -18.49
C ILE A 27 54.63 73.68 -18.37
N ASP A 28 55.62 74.19 -19.10
CA ASP A 28 57.01 73.76 -18.93
C ASP A 28 57.66 74.46 -17.72
N PHE A 29 57.83 73.71 -16.64
CA PHE A 29 58.44 74.20 -15.40
C PHE A 29 59.97 74.35 -15.48
N ASN A 30 60.63 73.87 -16.53
CA ASN A 30 62.08 74.04 -16.70
C ASN A 30 62.47 75.51 -16.91
N ASN A 31 61.54 76.33 -17.40
CA ASN A 31 61.74 77.76 -17.64
C ASN A 31 61.38 78.64 -16.44
N ASN A 32 61.17 78.06 -15.26
CA ASN A 32 60.78 78.77 -14.03
C ASN A 32 59.64 79.78 -14.26
N PRO A 33 58.47 79.33 -14.75
CA PRO A 33 57.34 80.22 -15.04
C PRO A 33 56.96 81.04 -13.81
N ASP A 34 56.62 82.30 -14.04
CA ASP A 34 56.08 83.19 -13.02
C ASP A 34 54.58 82.89 -12.78
N GLU A 35 54.05 83.44 -11.70
CA GLU A 35 52.65 83.22 -11.32
C GLU A 35 51.67 83.68 -12.41
N LEU A 36 51.98 84.78 -13.10
CA LEU A 36 51.13 85.31 -14.17
C LEU A 36 51.07 84.36 -15.37
N THR A 37 52.20 83.77 -15.76
CA THR A 37 52.25 82.74 -16.82
C THR A 37 51.44 81.51 -16.44
N ILE A 38 51.52 81.09 -15.17
CA ILE A 38 50.72 79.98 -14.64
C ILE A 38 49.23 80.30 -14.73
N ARG A 39 48.80 81.46 -14.24
CA ARG A 39 47.40 81.91 -14.25
C ARG A 39 46.82 82.03 -15.66
N ARG A 40 47.61 82.52 -16.62
CA ARG A 40 47.19 82.60 -18.04
C ARG A 40 47.03 81.23 -18.66
N ALA A 41 47.96 80.31 -18.42
CA ALA A 41 47.91 78.96 -18.97
C ALA A 41 46.72 78.15 -18.42
N ILE A 42 46.44 78.24 -17.12
CA ILE A 42 45.32 77.51 -16.50
C ILE A 42 43.95 78.17 -16.75
N SER A 43 43.90 79.44 -17.15
CA SER A 43 42.63 80.14 -17.41
C SER A 43 41.79 79.42 -18.47
N ASN A 44 42.43 78.84 -19.48
CA ASN A 44 41.79 78.02 -20.50
C ASN A 44 41.16 76.74 -19.90
N PHE A 45 41.81 76.14 -18.90
CA PHE A 45 41.30 74.96 -18.19
C PHE A 45 40.16 75.34 -17.23
N ALA A 46 40.25 76.50 -16.57
CA ALA A 46 39.30 76.97 -15.55
C ALA A 46 37.88 77.25 -16.09
N GLY A 47 37.74 77.49 -17.40
CA GLY A 47 36.47 77.81 -18.04
C GLY A 47 35.68 76.58 -18.48
N SER A 48 35.62 76.35 -19.80
CA SER A 48 34.80 75.30 -20.41
C SER A 48 35.23 73.88 -20.02
N GLU A 49 36.53 73.65 -19.87
CA GLU A 49 37.09 72.32 -19.58
C GLU A 49 36.75 71.85 -18.16
N LEU A 50 36.96 72.71 -17.16
CA LEU A 50 36.58 72.42 -15.77
C LEU A 50 35.08 72.21 -15.64
N SER A 51 34.26 73.08 -16.25
CA SER A 51 32.80 72.94 -16.23
C SER A 51 32.33 71.63 -16.89
N HIS A 52 32.91 71.26 -18.03
CA HIS A 52 32.60 70.00 -18.72
C HIS A 52 32.93 68.79 -17.85
N ARG A 53 34.11 68.79 -17.21
CA ARG A 53 34.54 67.70 -16.31
C ARG A 53 33.67 67.58 -15.08
N GLN A 54 33.31 68.69 -14.44
CA GLN A 54 32.40 68.68 -13.29
C GLN A 54 31.04 68.07 -13.66
N ARG A 55 30.49 68.42 -14.83
CA ARG A 55 29.26 67.80 -15.34
C ARG A 55 29.42 66.31 -15.59
N LEU A 56 30.54 65.90 -16.20
CA LEU A 56 30.83 64.49 -16.45
C LEU A 56 30.95 63.70 -15.14
N GLN A 57 31.65 64.24 -14.14
CA GLN A 57 31.76 63.61 -12.82
C GLN A 57 30.41 63.52 -12.11
N ALA A 58 29.59 64.58 -12.17
CA ALA A 58 28.24 64.56 -11.61
C ALA A 58 27.36 63.49 -12.29
N ALA A 59 27.43 63.38 -13.62
CA ALA A 59 26.72 62.35 -14.38
C ALA A 59 27.20 60.93 -14.01
N GLN A 60 28.51 60.71 -13.91
CA GLN A 60 29.09 59.44 -13.46
C GLN A 60 28.64 59.07 -12.05
N LYS A 61 28.70 60.02 -11.10
CA LYS A 61 28.21 59.80 -9.73
C LYS A 61 26.72 59.44 -9.72
N GLY A 62 25.90 60.14 -10.50
CA GLY A 62 24.48 59.84 -10.64
C GLY A 62 24.23 58.43 -11.19
N GLN A 63 24.99 58.00 -12.21
CA GLN A 63 24.92 56.64 -12.75
C GLN A 63 25.31 55.59 -11.71
N VAL A 64 26.39 55.81 -10.96
CA VAL A 64 26.83 54.88 -9.89
C VAL A 64 25.77 54.77 -8.80
N THR A 65 25.22 55.89 -8.33
CA THR A 65 24.15 55.87 -7.32
C THR A 65 22.91 55.13 -7.82
N LYS A 66 22.52 55.32 -9.10
CA LYS A 66 21.39 54.59 -9.69
C LYS A 66 21.66 53.08 -9.72
N LYS A 67 22.83 52.67 -10.20
CA LYS A 67 23.23 51.25 -10.24
C LYS A 67 23.30 50.63 -8.84
N ASN A 68 23.81 51.35 -7.85
CA ASN A 68 23.85 50.84 -6.47
C ASN A 68 22.45 50.60 -5.92
N LYS A 69 21.49 51.51 -6.16
CA LYS A 69 20.09 51.31 -5.77
C LYS A 69 19.45 50.12 -6.48
N GLU A 70 19.73 49.93 -7.77
CA GLU A 70 19.26 48.76 -8.54
C GLU A 70 19.83 47.45 -7.95
N ILE A 71 21.12 47.43 -7.63
CA ILE A 71 21.79 46.28 -7.00
C ILE A 71 21.16 45.96 -5.63
N GLU A 72 20.95 46.98 -4.78
CA GLU A 72 20.29 46.79 -3.48
C GLU A 72 18.87 46.23 -3.62
N GLN A 73 18.10 46.72 -4.59
CA GLN A 73 16.75 46.22 -4.86
C GLN A 73 16.78 44.76 -5.31
N ILE A 74 17.70 44.42 -6.22
CA ILE A 74 17.89 43.05 -6.70
C ILE A 74 18.26 42.12 -5.53
N HIS A 75 19.16 42.54 -4.64
CA HIS A 75 19.53 41.77 -3.46
C HIS A 75 18.32 41.49 -2.55
N LYS A 76 17.52 42.52 -2.25
CA LYS A 76 16.29 42.35 -1.45
C LYS A 76 15.32 41.36 -2.09
N GLU A 77 15.14 41.44 -3.40
CA GLU A 77 14.28 40.49 -4.13
C GLU A 77 14.80 39.06 -4.07
N TYR A 78 16.11 38.87 -4.21
CA TYR A 78 16.72 37.54 -4.07
C TYR A 78 16.63 37.01 -2.64
N ASP A 79 16.81 37.84 -1.62
CA ASP A 79 16.68 37.41 -0.22
C ASP A 79 15.26 36.93 0.08
N VAL A 80 14.24 37.62 -0.44
CA VAL A 80 12.84 37.18 -0.34
C VAL A 80 12.63 35.86 -1.07
N LYS A 81 13.14 35.71 -2.30
CA LYS A 81 13.02 34.46 -3.08
C LYS A 81 13.72 33.30 -2.38
N ILE A 82 14.92 33.50 -1.85
CA ILE A 82 15.68 32.48 -1.12
C ILE A 82 14.93 32.06 0.13
N THR A 83 14.39 33.01 0.88
CA THR A 83 13.62 32.73 2.10
C THR A 83 12.36 31.92 1.77
N ARG A 84 11.63 32.32 0.72
CA ARG A 84 10.47 31.60 0.23
C ARG A 84 10.81 30.17 -0.19
N TYR A 85 11.84 29.97 -1.00
CA TYR A 85 12.26 28.64 -1.43
C TYR A 85 12.71 27.76 -0.26
N LYS A 86 13.42 28.32 0.73
CA LYS A 86 13.78 27.58 1.95
C LYS A 86 12.53 27.12 2.73
N GLN A 87 11.52 27.97 2.82
CA GLN A 87 10.27 27.64 3.51
C GLN A 87 9.46 26.58 2.75
N GLU A 88 9.32 26.72 1.43
CA GLU A 88 8.63 25.74 0.58
C GLU A 88 9.32 24.38 0.64
N LEU A 89 10.65 24.35 0.59
CA LEU A 89 11.43 23.13 0.69
C LEU A 89 11.31 22.46 2.06
N LYS A 90 11.24 23.25 3.14
CA LYS A 90 10.99 22.75 4.50
C LYS A 90 9.61 22.09 4.59
N GLN A 91 8.57 22.77 4.12
CA GLN A 91 7.20 22.24 4.12
C GLN A 91 7.07 20.98 3.26
N ALA A 92 7.72 20.93 2.09
CA ALA A 92 7.71 19.76 1.23
C ALA A 92 8.38 18.56 1.92
N ARG A 93 9.50 18.77 2.63
CA ARG A 93 10.15 17.71 3.42
C ARG A 93 9.26 17.18 4.53
N GLU A 94 8.65 18.08 5.31
CA GLU A 94 7.72 17.70 6.39
C GLU A 94 6.54 16.89 5.85
N ARG A 95 5.92 17.32 4.74
CA ARG A 95 4.85 16.56 4.08
C ARG A 95 5.30 15.17 3.65
N ASN A 96 6.45 15.09 2.96
CA ASN A 96 6.97 13.80 2.50
C ASN A 96 7.32 12.87 3.67
N GLU A 97 7.84 13.40 4.79
CA GLU A 97 8.10 12.62 5.99
C GLU A 97 6.81 12.05 6.61
N THR A 98 5.75 12.88 6.69
CA THR A 98 4.44 12.41 7.17
C THR A 98 3.83 11.35 6.25
N GLU A 99 3.93 11.54 4.93
CA GLU A 99 3.45 10.57 3.95
C GLU A 99 4.22 9.25 4.04
N LEU A 100 5.54 9.31 4.18
CA LEU A 100 6.39 8.13 4.36
C LEU A 100 6.03 7.37 5.65
N HIS A 101 5.77 8.08 6.75
CA HIS A 101 5.32 7.46 8.00
C HIS A 101 3.98 6.76 7.82
N ASN A 102 3.01 7.42 7.19
CA ASN A 102 1.69 6.85 6.92
C ASN A 102 1.77 5.61 6.01
N LEU A 103 2.56 5.67 4.92
CA LEU A 103 2.78 4.54 4.03
C LEU A 103 3.46 3.38 4.75
N THR A 104 4.39 3.67 5.65
CA THR A 104 5.06 2.64 6.47
C THR A 104 4.07 1.95 7.41
N ALA A 105 3.20 2.71 8.07
CA ALA A 105 2.16 2.16 8.94
C ALA A 105 1.20 1.24 8.16
N VAL A 106 0.66 1.73 7.04
CA VAL A 106 -0.26 0.94 6.18
C VAL A 106 0.41 -0.32 5.65
N ASN A 107 1.69 -0.25 5.25
CA ASN A 107 2.42 -1.43 4.79
C ASN A 107 2.60 -2.48 5.90
N ASN A 108 2.83 -2.04 7.14
CA ASN A 108 2.93 -2.95 8.28
C ASN A 108 1.59 -3.62 8.61
N GLU A 109 0.49 -2.86 8.56
CA GLU A 109 -0.87 -3.39 8.72
C GLU A 109 -1.21 -4.41 7.63
N LEU A 110 -0.92 -4.08 6.37
CA LEU A 110 -1.17 -4.99 5.24
C LEU A 110 -0.34 -6.28 5.37
N LYS A 111 0.92 -6.18 5.79
CA LYS A 111 1.76 -7.36 6.06
C LYS A 111 1.19 -8.23 7.18
N ALA A 112 0.66 -7.63 8.24
CA ALA A 112 0.01 -8.37 9.32
C ALA A 112 -1.25 -9.09 8.82
N GLU A 113 -2.06 -8.41 8.00
CA GLU A 113 -3.28 -8.97 7.42
C GLU A 113 -2.99 -10.13 6.47
N VAL A 114 -1.99 -10.00 5.60
CA VAL A 114 -1.54 -11.09 4.70
C VAL A 114 -1.11 -12.32 5.50
N ARG A 115 -0.38 -12.14 6.61
CA ARG A 115 0.00 -13.25 7.49
C ARG A 115 -1.23 -13.91 8.12
N ARG A 116 -2.21 -13.12 8.58
CA ARG A 116 -3.47 -13.62 9.15
C ARG A 116 -4.26 -14.45 8.13
N LEU A 117 -4.42 -13.94 6.91
CA LEU A 117 -5.12 -14.64 5.84
C LEU A 117 -4.40 -15.92 5.43
N SER A 118 -3.06 -15.93 5.42
CA SER A 118 -2.29 -17.15 5.16
C SER A 118 -2.56 -18.23 6.21
N LEU A 119 -2.53 -17.88 7.49
CA LEU A 119 -2.81 -18.82 8.59
C LEU A 119 -4.24 -19.37 8.50
N ASN A 120 -5.22 -18.51 8.21
CA ASN A 120 -6.61 -18.93 8.05
C ASN A 120 -6.77 -19.90 6.86
N ASN A 121 -6.09 -19.63 5.75
CA ASN A 121 -6.13 -20.50 4.57
C ASN A 121 -5.52 -21.87 4.86
N ASP A 122 -4.41 -21.91 5.59
CA ASP A 122 -3.80 -23.18 6.00
C ASP A 122 -4.69 -23.98 6.95
N GLN A 123 -5.42 -23.31 7.85
CA GLN A 123 -6.41 -23.95 8.70
C GLN A 123 -7.57 -24.52 7.88
N LEU A 124 -8.15 -23.73 6.96
CA LEU A 124 -9.23 -24.18 6.08
C LEU A 124 -8.83 -25.38 5.21
N LYS A 125 -7.57 -25.44 4.76
CA LYS A 125 -7.04 -26.61 4.05
C LYS A 125 -7.03 -27.86 4.93
N LYS A 126 -6.58 -27.76 6.18
CA LYS A 126 -6.60 -28.88 7.13
C LYS A 126 -8.02 -29.36 7.41
N ASP A 127 -8.93 -28.42 7.63
CA ASP A 127 -10.34 -28.73 7.89
C ASP A 127 -10.98 -29.43 6.68
N ASN A 128 -10.69 -28.96 5.47
CA ASN A 128 -11.14 -29.61 4.23
C ASN A 128 -10.60 -31.03 4.06
N ILE A 129 -9.33 -31.28 4.41
CA ILE A 129 -8.76 -32.63 4.38
C ILE A 129 -9.51 -33.53 5.38
N SER A 130 -9.70 -33.07 6.62
CA SER A 130 -10.40 -33.84 7.65
C SER A 130 -11.86 -34.13 7.26
N LEU A 131 -12.57 -33.16 6.70
CA LEU A 131 -13.94 -33.34 6.22
C LEU A 131 -14.01 -34.36 5.06
N LYS A 132 -13.03 -34.32 4.15
CA LYS A 132 -12.93 -35.29 3.05
C LYS A 132 -12.72 -36.71 3.56
N GLU A 133 -11.86 -36.90 4.55
CA GLU A 133 -11.63 -38.20 5.20
C GLU A 133 -12.91 -38.71 5.88
N LYS A 134 -13.60 -37.85 6.64
CA LYS A 134 -14.90 -38.20 7.26
C LYS A 134 -15.94 -38.61 6.23
N LEU A 135 -16.04 -37.87 5.12
CA LEU A 135 -16.96 -38.18 4.03
C LEU A 135 -16.65 -39.54 3.39
N GLN A 136 -15.37 -39.84 3.18
CA GLN A 136 -14.94 -41.14 2.66
C GLN A 136 -15.31 -42.28 3.62
N ASN A 137 -15.08 -42.10 4.92
CA ASN A 137 -15.43 -43.10 5.94
C ASN A 137 -16.94 -43.35 6.00
N LEU A 138 -17.77 -42.29 5.98
CA LEU A 138 -19.22 -42.42 5.93
C LEU A 138 -19.70 -43.12 4.65
N THR A 139 -19.05 -42.85 3.51
CA THR A 139 -19.36 -43.52 2.24
C THR A 139 -19.08 -45.02 2.32
N ILE A 140 -17.97 -45.42 2.96
CA ILE A 140 -17.64 -46.83 3.18
C ILE A 140 -18.68 -47.47 4.11
N ALA A 141 -19.02 -46.82 5.22
CA ALA A 141 -20.02 -47.32 6.17
C ALA A 141 -21.40 -47.51 5.53
N ASN A 142 -21.85 -46.56 4.70
CA ASN A 142 -23.13 -46.69 3.99
C ASN A 142 -23.12 -47.88 3.02
N LYS A 143 -22.01 -48.09 2.28
CA LYS A 143 -21.88 -49.27 1.41
C LYS A 143 -21.96 -50.59 2.17
N ASP A 144 -21.35 -50.66 3.35
CA ASP A 144 -21.42 -51.84 4.23
C ASP A 144 -22.84 -52.07 4.75
N LEU A 145 -23.54 -51.01 5.16
CA LEU A 145 -24.93 -51.08 5.59
C LEU A 145 -25.86 -51.53 4.45
N ASP A 146 -25.66 -51.03 3.23
CA ASP A 146 -26.42 -51.46 2.05
C ASP A 146 -26.19 -52.95 1.76
N ALA A 147 -24.94 -53.42 1.86
CA ALA A 147 -24.63 -54.85 1.69
C ALA A 147 -25.29 -55.72 2.78
N LYS A 148 -25.30 -55.26 4.04
CA LYS A 148 -26.01 -55.94 5.12
C LYS A 148 -27.51 -55.96 4.89
N LEU A 149 -28.11 -54.84 4.48
CA LEU A 149 -29.54 -54.74 4.19
C LEU A 149 -29.96 -55.68 3.06
N THR A 150 -29.19 -55.73 1.97
CA THR A 150 -29.47 -56.66 0.87
C THR A 150 -29.38 -58.12 1.33
N ASN A 151 -28.38 -58.49 2.12
CA ASN A 151 -28.26 -59.84 2.68
C ASN A 151 -29.43 -60.20 3.62
N THR A 152 -29.81 -59.30 4.54
CA THR A 152 -30.95 -59.51 5.43
C THR A 152 -32.26 -59.68 4.64
N ASN A 153 -32.46 -58.91 3.57
CA ASN A 153 -33.62 -59.08 2.70
C ASN A 153 -33.62 -60.45 2.01
N LEU A 154 -32.48 -60.92 1.49
CA LEU A 154 -32.36 -62.25 0.89
C LEU A 154 -32.71 -63.37 1.89
N VAL A 155 -32.16 -63.29 3.11
CA VAL A 155 -32.46 -64.25 4.19
C VAL A 155 -33.95 -64.22 4.53
N ASN A 156 -34.56 -63.04 4.63
CA ASN A 156 -35.98 -62.91 4.93
C ASN A 156 -36.88 -63.50 3.83
N GLU A 157 -36.54 -63.27 2.55
CA GLU A 157 -37.26 -63.89 1.43
C GLU A 157 -37.12 -65.42 1.43
N GLN A 158 -35.94 -65.95 1.75
CA GLN A 158 -35.74 -67.38 1.92
C GLN A 158 -36.58 -67.96 3.07
N LEU A 159 -36.58 -67.30 4.25
CA LEU A 159 -37.39 -67.72 5.39
C LEU A 159 -38.90 -67.69 5.10
N LYS A 160 -39.38 -66.69 4.33
CA LYS A 160 -40.78 -66.65 3.89
C LYS A 160 -41.13 -67.85 3.01
N LYS A 161 -40.22 -68.24 2.11
CA LYS A 161 -40.38 -69.43 1.26
C LYS A 161 -40.39 -70.70 2.12
N ASP A 162 -39.42 -70.87 3.00
CA ASP A 162 -39.32 -72.05 3.87
C ASP A 162 -40.54 -72.17 4.79
N ASN A 163 -41.03 -71.05 5.36
CA ASN A 163 -42.26 -71.04 6.16
C ASN A 163 -43.50 -71.46 5.35
N LYS A 164 -43.59 -71.07 4.07
CA LYS A 164 -44.67 -71.51 3.18
C LYS A 164 -44.57 -73.01 2.89
N ASP A 165 -43.37 -73.51 2.62
CA ASP A 165 -43.13 -74.93 2.35
C ASP A 165 -43.42 -75.79 3.59
N LEU A 166 -42.97 -75.37 4.77
CA LEU A 166 -43.28 -76.02 6.05
C LEU A 166 -44.78 -76.04 6.32
N LYS A 167 -45.49 -74.92 6.06
CA LYS A 167 -46.94 -74.88 6.18
C LYS A 167 -47.61 -75.93 5.27
N ASN A 168 -47.19 -76.03 4.01
CA ASN A 168 -47.71 -77.04 3.09
C ASN A 168 -47.45 -78.48 3.58
N VAL A 169 -46.28 -78.75 4.15
CA VAL A 169 -45.95 -80.07 4.75
C VAL A 169 -46.84 -80.35 5.95
N VAL A 170 -47.01 -79.38 6.86
CA VAL A 170 -47.91 -79.50 8.02
C VAL A 170 -49.35 -79.76 7.57
N ASP A 171 -49.83 -79.04 6.57
CA ASP A 171 -51.18 -79.22 6.02
C ASP A 171 -51.34 -80.63 5.38
N ALA A 172 -50.32 -81.13 4.68
CA ALA A 172 -50.31 -82.48 4.12
C ALA A 172 -50.31 -83.57 5.21
N ILE A 173 -49.54 -83.40 6.29
CA ILE A 173 -49.55 -84.30 7.46
C ILE A 173 -50.93 -84.29 8.12
N LYS A 174 -51.51 -83.09 8.36
CA LYS A 174 -52.86 -82.95 8.92
C LYS A 174 -53.90 -83.68 8.08
N LEU A 175 -53.85 -83.53 6.75
CA LEU A 175 -54.74 -84.24 5.83
C LEU A 175 -54.56 -85.75 5.90
N LYS A 176 -53.32 -86.24 5.89
CA LYS A 176 -53.02 -87.67 5.95
C LYS A 176 -53.50 -88.29 7.27
N LEU A 177 -53.24 -87.62 8.40
CA LEU A 177 -53.76 -88.02 9.71
C LEU A 177 -55.30 -88.05 9.72
N ALA A 178 -55.96 -87.07 9.10
CA ALA A 178 -57.42 -87.05 8.98
C ALA A 178 -57.96 -88.27 8.22
N ILE A 179 -57.30 -88.64 7.12
CA ILE A 179 -57.65 -89.82 6.33
C ILE A 179 -57.44 -91.10 7.15
N GLU A 180 -56.27 -91.26 7.78
CA GLU A 180 -55.93 -92.45 8.58
C GLU A 180 -56.85 -92.62 9.80
N VAL A 181 -57.13 -91.54 10.54
CA VAL A 181 -58.10 -91.57 11.65
C VAL A 181 -59.48 -91.95 11.16
N ASN A 182 -59.96 -91.39 10.05
CA ASN A 182 -61.27 -91.74 9.49
C ASN A 182 -61.34 -93.22 9.06
N GLN A 183 -60.25 -93.80 8.58
CA GLN A 183 -60.17 -95.25 8.32
C GLN A 183 -60.26 -96.06 9.63
N LEU A 184 -59.56 -95.65 10.69
CA LEU A 184 -59.57 -96.33 11.99
C LEU A 184 -60.93 -96.25 12.70
N LEU A 185 -61.73 -95.20 12.49
CA LEU A 185 -63.08 -95.09 13.06
C LEU A 185 -64.07 -96.13 12.49
N LYS A 186 -63.71 -96.85 11.41
CA LYS A 186 -64.54 -97.90 10.81
C LYS A 186 -64.49 -99.24 11.55
N TYR A 187 -63.52 -99.45 12.45
CA TYR A 187 -63.45 -100.67 13.28
C TYR A 187 -64.55 -100.67 14.37
N GLU A 188 -65.00 -101.85 14.79
CA GLU A 188 -66.22 -102.01 15.61
C GLU A 188 -66.08 -101.52 17.07
N ASP A 189 -64.87 -101.48 17.63
CA ASP A 189 -64.63 -101.16 19.04
C ASP A 189 -64.94 -99.67 19.39
N SER A 190 -65.91 -99.46 20.28
CA SER A 190 -66.46 -98.14 20.62
C SER A 190 -65.50 -97.30 21.49
N GLU A 191 -64.70 -97.93 22.35
CA GLU A 191 -63.81 -97.23 23.26
C GLU A 191 -62.53 -96.78 22.54
N ILE A 192 -62.02 -97.61 21.61
CA ILE A 192 -60.94 -97.24 20.69
C ILE A 192 -61.36 -96.03 19.84
N ARG A 193 -62.60 -96.02 19.34
CA ARG A 193 -63.18 -94.89 18.58
C ARG A 193 -63.17 -93.58 19.37
N LYS A 194 -63.67 -93.59 20.61
CA LYS A 194 -63.71 -92.38 21.47
C LYS A 194 -62.31 -91.86 21.81
N ALA A 195 -61.37 -92.76 22.12
CA ALA A 195 -59.98 -92.37 22.40
C ALA A 195 -59.29 -91.75 21.17
N LEU A 196 -59.52 -92.31 19.97
CA LEU A 196 -59.01 -91.77 18.70
C LEU A 196 -59.55 -90.38 18.39
N ILE A 197 -60.85 -90.15 18.57
CA ILE A 197 -61.47 -88.82 18.36
C ILE A 197 -60.84 -87.78 19.29
N LYS A 198 -60.61 -88.13 20.57
CA LYS A 198 -60.00 -87.21 21.55
C LYS A 198 -58.55 -86.87 21.19
N LEU A 199 -57.76 -87.85 20.77
CA LEU A 199 -56.36 -87.65 20.32
C LEU A 199 -56.30 -86.75 19.08
N PHE A 200 -57.18 -87.00 18.11
CA PHE A 200 -57.22 -86.26 16.85
C PHE A 200 -57.60 -84.79 17.04
N ASN A 201 -58.61 -84.50 17.88
CA ASN A 201 -58.97 -83.12 18.21
C ASN A 201 -57.86 -82.38 18.97
N SER A 202 -57.07 -83.08 19.79
CA SER A 202 -55.93 -82.47 20.51
C SER A 202 -54.72 -82.14 19.63
N THR A 203 -54.55 -82.89 18.53
CA THR A 203 -53.41 -82.73 17.60
C THR A 203 -53.70 -81.77 16.46
N LEU A 204 -54.97 -81.49 16.17
CA LEU A 204 -55.36 -80.55 15.13
C LEU A 204 -55.32 -79.08 15.54
N GLY A 205 -55.44 -78.78 16.84
CA GLY A 205 -55.24 -77.45 17.44
C GLY A 205 -55.99 -76.34 16.73
#